data_AF-A0A2G2BY30-F1
#
_entry.id   AF-A0A2G2BY30-F1
#
_cell.length_a   1.000
_cell.length_b   1.000
_cell.length_c   1.000
_cell.angle_alpha   90.00
_cell.angle_beta   90.00
_cell.angle_gamma   90.00
#
_symmetry.space_group_name_H-M   'P 1'
#
loop_
_entity.id
_entity.type
_entity.pdbx_description
1 polymer ?
#
loop_
_entity_poly.entity_id
_entity_poly.type
_entity_poly.pdbx_seq_one_letter_code
_entity_poly.pdbx_strand_id
1 'polypeptide(L)'
;MPSVMTQHRPGRAIALKLGAVLLFSIMAALIKIATATVPAGQAVFFRSFFAFPMIILWLWQRGDLRHGLKPSNLMGHVWRGIFGTIAMGLTFAGLSLLPLPEVTAIGYATPLFTVVFAAIFLGEQVRL
;
A
#
# COMPACT_ATOMS: atom_id res chain seq x y z
N MET A 1 27.97 -3.97 -16.16
CA MET A 1 26.53 -3.91 -16.48
C MET A 1 25.80 -4.72 -15.42
N PRO A 2 24.84 -4.18 -14.67
CA PRO A 2 24.08 -4.99 -13.71
C PRO A 2 23.28 -6.03 -14.51
N SER A 3 23.46 -7.30 -14.18
CA SER A 3 22.70 -8.39 -14.78
C SER A 3 21.21 -8.21 -14.46
N VAL A 4 20.38 -8.20 -15.51
CA VAL A 4 18.93 -8.06 -15.38
C VAL A 4 18.38 -9.28 -14.62
N MET A 5 18.08 -9.11 -13.34
CA MET A 5 17.56 -10.15 -12.43
C MET A 5 16.07 -10.48 -12.65
N THR A 6 15.53 -10.37 -13.87
CA THR A 6 14.13 -10.70 -14.12
C THR A 6 14.00 -12.15 -14.60
N GLN A 7 13.73 -13.07 -13.67
CA GLN A 7 13.25 -14.41 -14.06
C GLN A 7 11.86 -14.28 -14.68
N HIS A 8 11.70 -14.70 -15.94
CA HIS A 8 10.42 -14.64 -16.65
C HIS A 8 9.45 -15.74 -16.17
N ARG A 9 8.82 -15.54 -14.99
CA ARG A 9 7.85 -16.47 -14.39
C ARG A 9 6.45 -15.84 -14.30
N PRO A 10 5.78 -15.61 -15.44
CA PRO A 10 4.54 -14.83 -15.50
C PRO A 10 3.42 -15.45 -14.65
N GLY A 11 3.28 -16.78 -14.64
CA GLY A 11 2.25 -17.46 -13.84
C GLY A 11 2.36 -17.19 -12.33
N ARG A 12 3.58 -17.12 -11.78
CA ARG A 12 3.80 -16.78 -10.36
C ARG A 12 3.45 -15.32 -10.08
N ALA A 13 3.82 -14.41 -10.98
CA ALA A 13 3.47 -12.99 -10.84
C ALA A 13 1.95 -12.77 -10.87
N ILE A 14 1.25 -13.44 -11.79
CA ILE A 14 -0.22 -13.41 -11.89
C ILE A 14 -0.85 -13.96 -10.60
N ALA A 15 -0.42 -15.13 -10.14
CA ALA A 15 -0.96 -15.73 -8.92
C ALA A 15 -0.76 -14.83 -7.69
N LEU A 16 0.43 -14.25 -7.52
CA LEU A 16 0.72 -13.30 -6.44
C LEU A 16 -0.15 -12.03 -6.56
N LYS A 17 -0.37 -11.51 -7.76
CA LYS A 17 -1.21 -10.33 -7.97
C LYS A 17 -2.68 -10.62 -7.66
N LEU A 18 -3.21 -11.76 -8.12
CA LEU A 18 -4.57 -12.18 -7.80
C LEU A 18 -4.75 -12.38 -6.29
N GLY A 19 -3.80 -13.05 -5.63
CA GLY A 19 -3.81 -13.20 -4.17
C GLY A 19 -3.78 -11.86 -3.44
N ALA A 20 -2.93 -10.92 -3.89
CA ALA A 20 -2.89 -9.57 -3.33
C ALA A 20 -4.24 -8.85 -3.49
N VAL A 21 -4.82 -8.85 -4.70
CA VAL A 21 -6.12 -8.20 -4.97
C VAL A 21 -7.23 -8.79 -4.12
N LEU A 22 -7.29 -10.13 -3.99
CA LEU A 22 -8.26 -10.80 -3.13
C LEU A 22 -8.13 -10.34 -1.67
N LEU A 23 -6.91 -10.35 -1.12
CA LEU A 23 -6.66 -9.92 0.26
C LEU A 23 -7.02 -8.45 0.48
N PHE A 24 -6.69 -7.56 -0.47
CA PHE A 24 -7.06 -6.16 -0.39
C PHE A 24 -8.57 -5.93 -0.46
N SER A 25 -9.29 -6.69 -1.30
CA SER A 25 -10.75 -6.63 -1.39
C SER A 25 -11.43 -7.09 -0.10
N ILE A 26 -10.98 -8.22 0.47
CA ILE A 26 -11.46 -8.71 1.77
C ILE A 26 -11.20 -7.66 2.86
N MET A 27 -9.99 -7.09 2.90
CA MET A 27 -9.64 -6.03 3.84
C MET A 27 -10.59 -4.83 3.72
N ALA A 28 -10.85 -4.34 2.50
CA ALA A 28 -11.76 -3.20 2.27
C ALA A 28 -13.19 -3.48 2.76
N ALA A 29 -13.71 -4.69 2.51
CA ALA A 29 -15.02 -5.11 3.00
C ALA A 29 -15.05 -5.15 4.55
N LEU A 30 -14.03 -5.74 5.18
CA LEU A 30 -13.92 -5.78 6.64
C LEU A 30 -13.83 -4.38 7.26
N ILE A 31 -13.07 -3.46 6.65
CA ILE A 31 -12.97 -2.08 7.10
C ILE A 31 -14.33 -1.39 6.98
N LYS A 32 -15.05 -1.55 5.87
CA LYS A 32 -16.39 -0.95 5.70
C LYS A 32 -17.38 -1.41 6.77
N ILE A 33 -17.31 -2.66 7.19
CA ILE A 33 -18.14 -3.21 8.28
C ILE A 33 -17.66 -2.65 9.63
N ALA A 34 -16.34 -2.67 9.89
CA ALA A 34 -15.77 -2.21 11.14
C ALA A 34 -15.99 -0.71 11.37
N THR A 35 -15.94 0.12 10.32
CA THR A 35 -16.12 1.58 10.43
C THR A 35 -17.55 2.00 10.81
N ALA A 36 -18.50 1.07 10.82
CA ALA A 36 -19.82 1.32 11.40
C ALA A 36 -19.80 1.51 12.92
N THR A 37 -18.78 0.98 13.61
CA THR A 37 -18.65 1.03 15.08
C THR A 37 -17.31 1.59 15.55
N VAL A 38 -16.26 1.46 14.73
CA VAL A 38 -14.90 1.90 15.03
C VAL A 38 -14.57 3.13 14.19
N PRO A 39 -14.22 4.28 14.79
CA PRO A 39 -13.80 5.45 14.03
C PRO A 39 -12.64 5.15 13.07
N ALA A 40 -12.65 5.77 11.88
CA ALA A 40 -11.65 5.53 10.84
C ALA A 40 -10.19 5.67 11.33
N GLY A 41 -9.91 6.62 12.23
CA GLY A 41 -8.58 6.80 12.81
C GLY A 41 -8.11 5.59 13.63
N GLN A 42 -8.99 4.97 14.41
CA GLN A 42 -8.66 3.76 15.18
C GLN A 42 -8.44 2.58 14.23
N ALA A 43 -9.25 2.45 13.18
CA ALA A 43 -9.06 1.41 12.16
C ALA A 43 -7.69 1.55 11.45
N VAL A 44 -7.28 2.77 11.11
CA VAL A 44 -5.95 3.06 10.55
C VAL A 44 -4.83 2.70 11.54
N PHE A 45 -4.99 3.06 12.81
CA PHE A 45 -4.03 2.75 13.86
C PHE A 45 -3.82 1.24 14.01
N PHE A 46 -4.90 0.47 14.21
CA PHE A 46 -4.79 -0.98 14.41
C PHE A 46 -4.24 -1.69 13.17
N ARG A 47 -4.64 -1.28 11.96
CA ARG A 47 -4.07 -1.82 10.71
C ARG A 47 -2.56 -1.68 10.68
N SER A 48 -2.04 -0.49 10.96
CA SER A 48 -0.60 -0.22 10.94
C SER A 48 0.12 -0.88 12.12
N PHE A 49 -0.52 -0.93 13.28
CA PHE A 49 0.02 -1.56 14.48
C PHE A 49 0.28 -3.05 14.28
N PHE A 50 -0.68 -3.79 13.73
CA PHE A 50 -0.53 -5.24 13.48
C PHE A 50 0.45 -5.56 12.34
N ALA A 51 0.87 -4.58 11.54
CA ALA A 51 1.94 -4.78 10.57
C ALA A 51 3.32 -4.95 11.25
N PHE A 52 3.55 -4.34 12.41
CA PHE A 52 4.86 -4.39 13.08
C PHE A 52 5.28 -5.80 13.50
N PRO A 53 4.46 -6.59 14.24
CA PRO A 53 4.84 -7.96 14.60
C PRO A 53 5.10 -8.83 13.38
N MET A 54 4.33 -8.63 12.29
CA MET A 54 4.50 -9.40 11.06
C MET A 54 5.84 -9.10 10.38
N ILE A 55 6.22 -7.82 10.31
CA ILE A 55 7.52 -7.39 9.77
C ILE A 55 8.67 -7.92 10.64
N ILE A 56 8.55 -7.83 11.97
CA ILE A 56 9.56 -8.31 12.92
C ILE A 56 9.73 -9.82 12.78
N LEU A 57 8.65 -10.59 12.73
CA LEU A 57 8.68 -12.03 12.54
C LEU A 57 9.35 -12.42 11.22
N TRP A 58 9.02 -11.71 10.14
CA TRP A 58 9.63 -11.93 8.83
C TRP A 58 11.14 -11.61 8.80
N LEU A 59 11.56 -10.50 9.44
CA LEU A 59 12.98 -10.15 9.59
C LEU A 59 13.73 -11.17 10.45
N TRP A 60 13.09 -11.66 11.51
CA TRP A 60 13.64 -12.70 12.37
C TRP A 60 13.85 -14.02 11.62
N GLN A 61 12.86 -14.47 10.84
CA GLN A 61 12.98 -15.67 10.00
C GLN A 61 14.09 -15.57 8.95
N ARG A 62 14.43 -14.35 8.51
CA ARG A 62 15.55 -14.10 7.57
C ARG A 62 16.91 -13.96 8.26
N GLY A 63 16.95 -13.86 9.59
CA GLY A 63 18.18 -13.59 10.34
C GLY A 63 18.68 -12.14 10.25
N ASP A 64 17.91 -11.23 9.65
CA ASP A 64 18.34 -9.88 9.28
C ASP A 64 17.89 -8.79 10.27
N LEU A 65 17.39 -9.18 11.45
CA LEU A 65 16.74 -8.25 12.38
C LEU A 65 17.62 -7.05 12.79
N ARG A 66 18.95 -7.23 12.88
CA ARG A 66 19.90 -6.17 13.27
C ARG A 66 20.11 -5.11 12.19
N HIS A 67 20.03 -5.46 10.91
CA HIS A 67 20.31 -4.55 9.80
C HIS A 67 19.04 -4.14 9.04
N GLY A 68 18.01 -5.00 9.02
CA GLY A 68 16.78 -4.81 8.26
C GLY A 68 15.88 -3.68 8.76
N LEU A 69 16.08 -3.20 9.99
CA LEU A 69 15.36 -2.04 10.55
C LEU A 69 16.10 -0.71 10.35
N LYS A 70 17.34 -0.73 9.85
CA LYS A 70 18.11 0.50 9.61
C LYS A 70 17.68 1.12 8.28
N PRO A 71 16.96 2.26 8.27
CA PRO A 71 16.56 2.89 7.02
C PRO A 71 17.78 3.44 6.29
N SER A 72 17.90 3.15 4.98
CA SER A 72 18.93 3.75 4.12
C SER A 72 18.69 5.24 3.85
N ASN A 73 17.41 5.66 3.83
CA ASN A 73 16.98 7.04 3.66
C ASN A 73 15.89 7.36 4.69
N LEU A 74 16.30 7.95 5.83
CA LEU A 74 15.39 8.28 6.92
C LEU A 74 14.29 9.25 6.48
N MET A 75 14.65 10.30 5.74
CA MET A 75 13.69 11.29 5.25
C MET A 75 12.70 10.68 4.26
N GLY A 76 13.15 9.81 3.37
CA GLY A 76 12.26 9.05 2.48
C GLY A 76 11.28 8.16 3.23
N HIS A 77 11.73 7.53 4.34
CA HIS A 77 10.85 6.73 5.19
C HIS A 77 9.79 7.59 5.90
N VAL A 78 10.19 8.75 6.41
CA VAL A 78 9.28 9.74 7.05
C VAL A 78 8.24 10.22 6.05
N TRP A 79 8.64 10.67 4.87
CA TRP A 79 7.70 11.12 3.83
C TRP A 79 6.75 10.00 3.39
N ARG A 80 7.26 8.77 3.24
CA ARG A 80 6.41 7.61 2.93
C ARG A 80 5.38 7.34 4.04
N GLY A 81 5.80 7.47 5.30
CA GLY A 81 4.91 7.33 6.46
C GLY A 81 3.81 8.41 6.47
N ILE A 82 4.17 9.68 6.27
CA ILE A 82 3.23 10.80 6.29
C ILE A 82 2.20 10.68 5.15
N PHE A 83 2.66 10.64 3.89
CA PHE A 83 1.76 10.57 2.75
C PHE A 83 0.95 9.28 2.74
N GLY A 84 1.55 8.15 3.12
CA GLY A 84 0.85 6.88 3.25
C GLY A 84 -0.26 6.92 4.29
N THR A 85 0.01 7.50 5.46
CA THR A 85 -0.99 7.59 6.55
C THR A 85 -2.12 8.55 6.19
N ILE A 86 -1.82 9.71 5.59
CA ILE A 86 -2.84 10.65 5.11
C ILE A 86 -3.72 9.99 4.05
N ALA A 87 -3.12 9.34 3.05
CA ALA A 87 -3.86 8.63 2.00
C ALA A 87 -4.76 7.53 2.57
N MET A 88 -4.26 6.76 3.55
CA MET A 88 -5.05 5.74 4.25
C MET A 88 -6.22 6.34 5.02
N GLY A 89 -5.99 7.41 5.78
CA GLY A 89 -7.03 8.13 6.52
C GLY A 89 -8.13 8.64 5.59
N LEU A 90 -7.76 9.29 4.48
CA LEU A 90 -8.72 9.78 3.48
C LEU A 90 -9.48 8.65 2.79
N THR A 91 -8.82 7.53 2.48
CA THR A 91 -9.48 6.38 1.87
C THR A 91 -10.49 5.73 2.82
N PHE A 92 -10.15 5.61 4.11
CA PHE A 92 -11.04 5.02 5.11
C PHE A 92 -12.20 5.97 5.44
N ALA A 93 -11.95 7.27 5.48
CA ALA A 93 -12.99 8.28 5.55
C ALA A 93 -13.94 8.16 4.34
N GLY A 94 -13.40 8.05 3.12
CA GLY A 94 -14.19 7.79 1.91
C GLY A 94 -15.04 6.53 2.02
N LEU A 95 -14.46 5.40 2.48
CA LEU A 95 -15.20 4.17 2.75
C LEU A 95 -16.29 4.36 3.81
N SER A 96 -16.11 5.22 4.81
CA SER A 96 -17.15 5.50 5.81
C SER A 96 -18.29 6.36 5.26
N LEU A 97 -17.98 7.31 4.37
CA LEU A 97 -18.93 8.32 3.87
C LEU A 97 -19.67 7.90 2.59
N LEU A 98 -19.06 7.04 1.76
CA LEU A 98 -19.56 6.67 0.44
C LEU A 98 -19.85 5.16 0.35
N PRO A 99 -20.75 4.74 -0.55
CA PRO A 99 -20.89 3.34 -0.96
C PRO A 99 -19.57 2.77 -1.52
N LEU A 100 -19.32 1.48 -1.27
CA LEU A 100 -18.11 0.79 -1.73
C LEU A 100 -17.88 0.91 -3.26
N PRO A 101 -18.91 0.81 -4.13
CA PRO A 101 -18.73 0.99 -5.57
C PRO A 101 -18.24 2.39 -5.96
N GLU A 102 -18.70 3.44 -5.28
CA GLU A 102 -18.30 4.82 -5.58
C GLU A 102 -16.84 5.07 -5.20
N VAL A 103 -16.42 4.61 -4.02
CA VAL A 103 -15.01 4.69 -3.60
C VAL A 103 -14.11 3.94 -4.59
N THR A 104 -14.56 2.77 -5.06
CA THR A 104 -13.82 1.97 -6.04
C THR A 104 -13.72 2.68 -7.38
N ALA A 105 -14.81 3.30 -7.84
CA ALA A 105 -14.85 4.07 -9.08
C ALA A 105 -13.89 5.26 -9.06
N ILE A 106 -13.85 6.02 -7.95
CA ILE A 106 -12.87 7.10 -7.74
C ILE A 106 -11.45 6.54 -7.79
N GLY A 107 -11.23 5.36 -7.21
CA GLY A 107 -9.95 4.65 -7.23
C GLY A 107 -9.41 4.37 -8.63
N TYR A 108 -10.27 4.22 -9.65
CA TYR A 108 -9.83 4.02 -11.05
C TYR A 108 -9.10 5.23 -11.64
N ALA A 109 -9.19 6.41 -11.02
CA ALA A 109 -8.39 7.57 -11.41
C ALA A 109 -6.94 7.50 -10.90
N THR A 110 -6.60 6.59 -9.98
CA THR A 110 -5.25 6.49 -9.39
C THR A 110 -4.13 6.39 -10.45
N PRO A 111 -4.23 5.57 -11.52
CA PRO A 111 -3.19 5.50 -12.54
C PRO A 111 -2.98 6.82 -13.28
N LEU A 112 -4.05 7.60 -13.53
CA LEU A 112 -3.96 8.90 -14.18
C LEU A 112 -3.12 9.87 -13.33
N PHE A 113 -3.43 10.00 -12.06
CA PHE A 113 -2.64 10.82 -11.13
C PHE A 113 -1.23 10.28 -10.95
N THR A 114 -1.04 8.97 -10.93
CA THR A 114 0.28 8.34 -10.82
C THR A 114 1.18 8.73 -11.99
N VAL A 115 0.66 8.68 -13.22
CA VAL A 115 1.41 9.08 -14.43
C VAL A 115 1.76 10.57 -14.39
N VAL A 116 0.81 11.43 -14.02
CA VAL A 116 1.06 12.89 -13.89
C VAL A 116 2.15 13.17 -12.84
N PHE A 117 2.05 12.54 -11.67
CA PHE A 117 3.05 12.71 -10.61
C PHE A 117 4.40 12.08 -10.96
N ALA A 118 4.43 10.99 -11.72
CA ALA A 118 5.68 10.42 -12.24
C ALA A 118 6.37 11.40 -13.19
N ALA A 119 5.63 12.06 -14.09
CA ALA A 119 6.18 13.09 -14.96
C ALA A 119 6.76 14.28 -14.16
N ILE A 120 6.04 14.75 -13.14
CA ILE A 120 6.45 15.91 -12.33
C ILE A 120 7.64 15.60 -11.40
N PHE A 121 7.58 14.49 -10.66
CA PHE A 121 8.55 14.19 -9.60
C PHE A 121 9.71 13.31 -10.06
N LEU A 122 9.50 12.41 -11.03
CA LEU A 122 10.54 11.52 -11.58
C LEU A 122 11.09 12.03 -12.92
N GLY A 123 10.45 13.01 -13.57
CA GLY A 123 10.88 13.52 -14.87
C GLY A 123 10.67 12.52 -16.02
N GLU A 124 9.79 11.52 -15.84
CA GLU A 124 9.50 10.53 -16.87
C GLU A 124 8.74 11.18 -18.05
N GLN A 125 9.13 10.84 -19.28
CA GLN A 125 8.43 11.31 -20.47
C GLN A 125 7.21 10.44 -20.74
N VAL A 126 6.03 11.03 -20.58
CA VAL A 126 4.76 10.39 -20.92
C VAL A 126 4.61 10.40 -22.44
N ARG A 127 4.75 9.22 -23.06
CA ARG A 127 4.47 9.02 -24.48
C ARG A 127 3.01 8.62 -24.63
N LEU A 128 2.30 9.30 -25.52
CA LEU A 128 0.92 8.98 -25.93
C LEU A 128 0.89 7.72 -26.79
#